data_AF-A0A371FAV3-F1
#
_entry.id   AF-A0A371FAV3-F1
#
_cell.length_a   1.000
_cell.length_b   1.000
_cell.length_c   1.000
_cell.angle_alpha   90.00
_cell.angle_beta   90.00
_cell.angle_gamma   90.00
#
_symmetry.space_group_name_H-M   'P 1'
#
loop_
_entity.id
_entity.type
_entity.pdbx_description
1 polymer ?
#
loop_
_entity_poly.entity_id
_entity_poly.type
_entity_poly.pdbx_seq_one_letter_code
_entity_poly.pdbx_strand_id
1 'polypeptide(L)'
;MCLVLNSSLENLPTAFEQMLEEFKDILPKVMPQGLLSIRGIEHQIDFKPSASLSNRPAYRVTQLLNKGLVRECKSPCAVPIILVPKKDDTWRMCMDCRSINSITVRYRHLIPRLNDFLDELYGACVFSKMDLRNGCHQIRMKEGDKWKTAFKTKLGHYEWLVMPFGLMNAPSTFMRLMNHVCRSLIGKCMIVYLDDIHVYSNCVDDHVMHRGLEGIKVEADK
;
A
#
# COMPACT_ATOMS: atom_id res chain seq x y z
N MET A 1 -1.59 5.83 -8.02
CA MET A 1 -1.61 4.50 -7.39
C MET A 1 -1.15 3.49 -8.45
N CYS A 2 -0.33 2.50 -8.10
CA CYS A 2 0.17 1.52 -9.08
C CYS A 2 -0.38 0.13 -8.80
N LEU A 3 -1.07 -0.43 -9.79
CA LEU A 3 -1.72 -1.74 -9.79
C LEU A 3 -0.92 -2.76 -10.60
N VAL A 4 -1.12 -4.04 -10.31
CA VAL A 4 -0.55 -5.17 -11.07
C VAL A 4 -1.66 -6.16 -11.40
N LEU A 5 -1.60 -6.69 -12.62
CA LEU A 5 -2.42 -7.81 -13.06
C LEU A 5 -1.69 -9.12 -12.79
N ASN A 6 -2.39 -10.08 -12.18
CA ASN A 6 -1.81 -11.33 -11.72
C ASN A 6 -1.99 -12.51 -12.69
N SER A 7 -2.61 -12.33 -13.87
CA SER A 7 -2.86 -13.40 -14.84
C SER A 7 -2.31 -13.11 -16.24
N SER A 8 -1.90 -14.17 -16.93
CA SER A 8 -1.58 -14.17 -18.37
C SER A 8 -2.81 -13.72 -19.16
N LEU A 9 -2.69 -12.63 -19.91
CA LEU A 9 -3.78 -12.00 -20.66
C LEU A 9 -4.04 -12.70 -22.01
N GLU A 10 -3.82 -14.00 -22.10
CA GLU A 10 -3.95 -14.73 -23.37
C GLU A 10 -5.43 -14.91 -23.73
N ASN A 11 -5.84 -14.39 -24.89
CA ASN A 11 -7.21 -14.39 -25.42
C ASN A 11 -8.21 -13.48 -24.68
N LEU A 12 -7.82 -12.26 -24.33
CA LEU A 12 -8.79 -11.26 -23.89
C LEU A 12 -9.66 -10.76 -25.06
N PRO A 13 -10.96 -10.48 -24.83
CA PRO A 13 -11.75 -9.71 -25.78
C PRO A 13 -11.09 -8.36 -26.05
N THR A 14 -11.11 -7.89 -27.30
CA THR A 14 -10.46 -6.63 -27.75
C THR A 14 -10.82 -5.42 -26.88
N ALA A 15 -12.02 -5.39 -26.32
CA ALA A 15 -12.47 -4.32 -25.43
C ALA A 15 -11.64 -4.23 -24.13
N PHE A 16 -11.16 -5.36 -23.59
CA PHE A 16 -10.26 -5.37 -22.45
C PHE A 16 -8.85 -4.93 -22.82
N GLU A 17 -8.36 -5.28 -24.01
CA GLU A 17 -7.04 -4.82 -24.48
C GLU A 17 -7.00 -3.30 -24.63
N GLN A 18 -8.06 -2.70 -25.19
CA GLN A 18 -8.20 -1.25 -25.29
C GLN A 18 -8.26 -0.57 -23.92
N MET A 19 -9.01 -1.14 -22.98
CA MET A 19 -9.03 -0.67 -21.59
C MET A 19 -7.62 -0.71 -20.98
N LEU A 20 -6.90 -1.84 -21.10
CA LEU A 20 -5.56 -1.97 -20.52
C LEU A 20 -4.56 -0.98 -21.12
N GLU A 21 -4.68 -0.67 -22.41
CA GLU A 21 -3.90 0.37 -23.09
C GLU A 21 -4.15 1.76 -22.47
N GLU A 22 -5.41 2.08 -22.20
CA GLU A 22 -5.83 3.36 -21.62
C GLU A 22 -5.28 3.56 -20.19
N PHE A 23 -5.14 2.49 -19.41
CA PHE A 23 -4.71 2.53 -18.00
C PHE A 23 -3.24 2.12 -17.76
N LYS A 24 -2.40 2.14 -18.80
CA LYS A 24 -0.97 1.77 -18.71
C LYS A 24 -0.17 2.57 -17.70
N ASP A 25 -0.58 3.80 -17.42
CA ASP A 25 0.01 4.72 -16.46
C ASP A 25 -0.15 4.25 -15.00
N ILE A 26 -1.33 3.71 -14.66
CA ILE A 26 -1.61 3.15 -13.34
C ILE A 26 -1.32 1.64 -13.25
N LEU A 27 -1.08 0.97 -14.38
CA LEU A 27 -0.66 -0.43 -14.50
C LEU A 27 0.78 -0.58 -15.01
N PRO A 28 1.80 0.04 -14.38
CA PRO A 28 3.14 0.02 -14.92
C PRO A 28 3.80 -1.35 -14.70
N LYS A 29 4.47 -1.87 -15.74
CA LYS A 29 5.27 -3.12 -15.66
C LYS A 29 6.39 -3.01 -14.61
N VAL A 30 6.93 -1.80 -14.42
CA VAL A 30 7.97 -1.47 -13.44
C VAL A 30 7.52 -0.29 -12.59
N MET A 31 7.69 -0.37 -11.27
CA MET A 31 7.34 0.76 -10.39
C MET A 31 8.18 1.99 -10.70
N PRO A 32 7.58 3.20 -10.74
CA PRO A 32 8.35 4.43 -10.84
C PRO A 32 9.31 4.56 -9.65
N GLN A 33 10.48 5.14 -9.90
CA GLN A 33 11.44 5.46 -8.84
C GLN A 33 11.00 6.74 -8.12
N GLY A 34 11.23 6.79 -6.80
CA GLY A 34 10.91 7.95 -5.97
C GLY A 34 9.52 7.89 -5.33
N LEU A 35 9.14 9.02 -4.73
CA LEU A 35 7.92 9.14 -3.95
C LEU A 35 6.73 9.52 -4.82
N LEU A 36 5.64 8.76 -4.73
CA LEU A 36 4.36 9.15 -5.33
C LEU A 36 3.84 10.44 -4.69
N SER A 37 3.00 11.19 -5.41
CA SER A 37 2.32 12.40 -4.88
C SER A 37 1.47 12.10 -3.64
N ILE A 38 1.27 13.12 -2.80
CA ILE A 38 0.39 13.02 -1.63
C ILE A 38 -1.07 13.05 -2.11
N ARG A 39 -1.90 12.12 -1.62
CA ARG A 39 -3.31 11.94 -2.04
C ARG A 39 -4.29 12.17 -0.90
N GLY A 40 -4.09 13.26 -0.16
CA GLY A 40 -4.93 13.68 0.97
C GLY A 40 -4.77 12.88 2.27
N ILE A 41 -4.41 11.59 2.23
CA ILE A 41 -4.19 10.75 3.42
C ILE A 41 -2.72 10.32 3.48
N GLU A 42 -2.09 10.63 4.62
CA GLU A 42 -0.75 10.22 4.99
C GLU A 42 -0.79 9.30 6.22
N HIS A 43 0.25 8.50 6.41
CA HIS A 43 0.37 7.69 7.61
C HIS A 43 0.92 8.51 8.78
N GLN A 44 0.16 8.52 9.89
CA GLN A 44 0.49 9.19 11.14
C GLN A 44 0.69 8.17 12.25
N ILE A 45 1.65 8.44 13.13
CA ILE A 45 1.95 7.62 14.31
C ILE A 45 1.79 8.49 15.56
N ASP A 46 0.66 8.35 16.26
CA ASP A 46 0.46 9.01 17.54
C ASP A 46 0.97 8.11 18.67
N PHE A 47 1.86 8.64 19.52
CA PHE A 47 2.32 7.92 20.70
C PHE A 47 1.43 8.18 21.89
N LYS A 48 1.30 7.17 22.75
CA LYS A 48 0.69 7.31 24.07
C LYS A 48 1.51 8.33 24.89
N PRO A 49 0.86 9.09 25.77
CA PRO A 49 1.56 10.01 26.67
C PRO A 49 2.70 9.30 27.43
N SER A 50 3.85 9.96 27.58
CA SER A 50 5.05 9.46 28.27
C SER A 50 5.76 8.26 27.62
N ALA A 51 5.46 7.95 26.36
CA ALA A 51 6.17 6.92 25.62
C ALA A 51 7.61 7.36 25.26
N SER A 52 8.56 6.44 25.45
CA SER A 52 9.94 6.60 24.96
C SER A 52 10.26 5.51 23.94
N LEU A 53 10.97 5.89 22.89
CA LEU A 53 11.47 4.95 21.89
C LEU A 53 12.86 4.47 22.27
N SER A 54 13.07 3.16 22.22
CA SER A 54 14.39 2.56 22.44
C SER A 54 15.29 2.75 21.22
N ASN A 55 16.57 3.02 21.43
CA ASN A 55 17.60 3.05 20.39
C ASN A 55 18.28 1.68 20.29
N ARG A 56 18.05 0.94 19.20
CA ARG A 56 18.56 -0.43 19.02
C ARG A 56 19.71 -0.50 17.99
N PRO A 57 20.57 -1.54 18.05
CA PRO A 57 21.75 -1.65 17.18
C PRO A 57 21.42 -1.89 15.70
N ALA A 58 22.41 -1.62 14.86
CA ALA A 58 22.29 -1.59 13.40
C ALA A 58 22.38 -2.97 12.73
N TYR A 59 21.62 -3.18 11.65
CA TYR A 59 21.68 -4.37 10.79
C TYR A 59 22.10 -4.02 9.35
N ARG A 60 22.59 -4.97 8.55
CA ARG A 60 23.13 -4.71 7.19
C ARG A 60 21.99 -4.47 6.20
N VAL A 61 21.93 -3.30 5.55
CA VAL A 61 20.97 -3.00 4.47
C VAL A 61 21.57 -1.97 3.49
N THR A 62 21.48 -2.21 2.17
CA THR A 62 21.93 -1.29 1.12
C THR A 62 20.89 -0.96 0.02
N GLN A 63 19.78 -1.72 -0.11
CA GLN A 63 18.94 -1.65 -1.33
C GLN A 63 17.82 -0.57 -1.34
N LEU A 64 17.51 0.09 -0.22
CA LEU A 64 16.38 1.05 -0.15
C LEU A 64 16.72 2.48 -0.59
N LEU A 65 17.98 2.89 -0.44
CA LEU A 65 18.41 4.26 -0.76
C LEU A 65 18.22 4.58 -2.24
N ASN A 66 18.56 3.61 -3.10
CA ASN A 66 18.46 3.77 -4.55
C ASN A 66 17.01 3.92 -5.05
N LYS A 67 16.01 3.58 -4.21
CA LYS A 67 14.59 3.72 -4.56
C LYS A 67 13.97 5.04 -4.08
N GLY A 68 14.71 5.85 -3.31
CA GLY A 68 14.21 7.11 -2.76
C GLY A 68 13.12 6.96 -1.69
N LEU A 69 12.97 5.77 -1.09
CA LEU A 69 11.94 5.48 -0.08
C LEU A 69 12.38 5.85 1.34
N VAL A 70 13.68 6.02 1.54
CA VAL A 70 14.32 6.36 2.81
C VAL A 70 15.32 7.48 2.59
N ARG A 71 15.57 8.30 3.61
CA ARG A 71 16.60 9.34 3.61
C ARG A 71 17.44 9.28 4.87
N GLU A 72 18.64 9.85 4.83
CA GLU A 72 19.46 10.04 6.03
C GLU A 72 18.74 10.93 7.05
N CYS A 73 18.90 10.61 8.33
CA CYS A 73 18.28 11.34 9.42
C CYS A 73 19.17 11.40 10.66
N LYS A 74 18.84 12.31 11.58
CA LYS A 74 19.44 12.41 12.91
C LYS A 74 18.39 12.15 13.99
N SER A 75 17.57 11.13 13.79
CA SER A 75 16.47 10.80 14.70
C SER A 75 17.01 10.41 16.09
N PRO A 76 16.31 10.77 17.19
CA PRO A 76 16.68 10.34 18.54
C PRO A 76 16.41 8.85 18.78
N CYS A 77 15.64 8.18 17.92
CA CYS A 77 15.29 6.76 18.04
C CYS A 77 15.79 5.93 16.87
N ALA A 78 15.86 4.61 17.05
CA ALA A 78 16.12 3.67 15.98
C ALA A 78 15.34 2.37 16.19
N VAL A 79 14.42 2.09 15.26
CA VAL A 79 13.68 0.84 15.18
C VAL A 79 14.57 -0.21 14.51
N PRO A 80 14.69 -1.42 15.10
CA PRO A 80 15.50 -2.49 14.52
C PRO A 80 14.99 -2.92 13.16
N ILE A 81 15.91 -3.45 12.36
CA ILE A 81 15.60 -4.07 11.07
C ILE A 81 16.01 -5.53 11.12
N ILE A 82 15.14 -6.40 10.63
CA ILE A 82 15.34 -7.83 10.51
C ILE A 82 15.36 -8.18 9.03
N LEU A 83 16.27 -9.05 8.62
CA LEU A 83 16.27 -9.64 7.28
C LEU A 83 15.56 -10.99 7.33
N VAL A 84 14.53 -11.14 6.51
CA VAL A 84 13.75 -12.37 6.37
C VAL A 84 14.04 -12.97 4.99
N PRO A 85 14.52 -14.23 4.90
CA PRO A 85 14.75 -14.86 3.61
C PRO A 85 13.42 -15.09 2.89
N LYS A 86 13.40 -14.88 1.58
CA LYS A 86 12.31 -15.26 0.70
C LYS A 86 12.56 -16.65 0.12
N LYS A 87 11.51 -17.21 -0.50
CA LYS A 87 11.59 -18.47 -1.26
C LYS A 87 12.43 -18.37 -2.54
N ASP A 88 12.65 -17.16 -3.06
CA ASP A 88 13.41 -16.89 -4.29
C ASP A 88 14.90 -16.61 -4.00
N ASP A 89 15.42 -17.05 -2.85
CA ASP A 89 16.76 -16.77 -2.30
C ASP A 89 17.12 -15.28 -2.14
N THR A 90 16.15 -14.38 -2.29
CA THR A 90 16.33 -12.96 -1.96
C THR A 90 15.97 -12.67 -0.50
N TRP A 91 16.34 -11.50 0.00
CA TRP A 91 16.04 -11.09 1.38
C TRP A 91 14.99 -9.98 1.40
N ARG A 92 14.07 -10.04 2.36
CA ARG A 92 13.15 -8.95 2.71
C ARG A 92 13.69 -8.22 3.93
N MET A 93 13.78 -6.91 3.81
CA MET A 93 14.00 -6.06 4.95
C MET A 93 12.66 -5.82 5.66
N CYS A 94 12.58 -6.15 6.94
CA CYS A 94 11.41 -5.96 7.78
C CYS A 94 11.78 -5.09 8.99
N MET A 95 10.97 -4.09 9.28
CA MET A 95 11.13 -3.32 10.51
C MET A 95 10.53 -4.09 11.69
N ASP A 96 11.27 -4.23 12.80
CA ASP A 96 10.74 -4.79 14.04
C ASP A 96 9.89 -3.74 14.76
N CYS A 97 8.66 -3.59 14.29
CA CYS A 97 7.74 -2.57 14.78
C CYS A 97 7.14 -2.90 16.16
N ARG A 98 7.52 -4.00 16.83
CA ARG A 98 6.87 -4.40 18.10
C ARG A 98 6.96 -3.33 19.19
N SER A 99 8.13 -2.70 19.34
CA SER A 99 8.35 -1.67 20.35
C SER A 99 7.61 -0.37 20.03
N ILE A 100 7.61 0.07 18.77
CA ILE A 100 6.87 1.26 18.36
C ILE A 100 5.35 1.03 18.42
N ASN A 101 4.89 -0.17 18.04
CA ASN A 101 3.48 -0.52 18.06
C ASN A 101 2.89 -0.59 19.48
N SER A 102 3.66 -1.02 20.49
CA SER A 102 3.16 -1.09 21.87
C SER A 102 2.86 0.29 22.46
N ILE A 103 3.60 1.30 22.02
CA ILE A 103 3.48 2.70 22.45
C ILE A 103 2.62 3.56 21.51
N THR A 104 2.21 3.03 20.36
CA THR A 104 1.34 3.74 19.41
C THR A 104 -0.12 3.70 19.88
N VAL A 105 -0.84 4.81 19.75
CA VAL A 105 -2.28 4.89 19.95
C VAL A 105 -2.97 4.16 18.80
N ARG A 106 -3.83 3.20 19.15
CA ARG A 106 -4.54 2.38 18.18
C ARG A 106 -5.60 3.20 17.48
N TYR A 107 -5.57 3.22 16.16
CA TYR A 107 -6.61 3.76 15.30
C TYR A 107 -7.24 2.65 14.48
N ARG A 108 -8.56 2.50 14.57
CA ARG A 108 -9.33 1.50 13.83
C ARG A 108 -10.19 2.21 12.80
N HIS A 109 -9.82 2.08 11.54
CA HIS A 109 -10.72 2.29 10.41
C HIS A 109 -11.50 1.00 10.15
N LEU A 110 -12.70 1.09 9.60
CA LEU A 110 -13.49 -0.10 9.27
C LEU A 110 -12.79 -0.88 8.15
N ILE A 111 -12.49 -2.14 8.43
CA ILE A 111 -11.99 -3.10 7.45
C ILE A 111 -13.13 -4.10 7.24
N PRO A 112 -13.64 -4.27 6.00
CA PRO A 112 -14.69 -5.24 5.71
C PRO A 112 -14.31 -6.63 6.21
N ARG A 113 -15.29 -7.40 6.69
CA ARG A 113 -15.08 -8.81 6.99
C ARG A 113 -15.16 -9.61 5.69
N LEU A 114 -14.59 -10.81 5.72
CA LEU A 114 -14.67 -11.72 4.57
C LEU A 114 -16.13 -12.04 4.19
N ASN A 115 -17.02 -12.16 5.16
CA ASN A 115 -18.44 -12.41 4.86
C ASN A 115 -19.09 -11.22 4.16
N ASP A 116 -18.82 -9.99 4.64
CA ASP A 116 -19.32 -8.76 3.99
C ASP A 116 -18.85 -8.69 2.53
N PHE A 117 -17.60 -9.09 2.27
CA PHE A 117 -17.03 -9.21 0.92
C PHE A 117 -17.76 -10.25 0.06
N LEU A 118 -18.06 -11.43 0.60
CA LEU A 118 -18.74 -12.50 -0.15
C LEU A 118 -20.20 -12.14 -0.45
N ASP A 119 -20.89 -11.50 0.48
CA ASP A 119 -22.28 -11.07 0.32
C ASP A 119 -22.41 -10.02 -0.81
N GLU A 120 -21.45 -9.10 -0.93
CA GLU A 120 -21.43 -8.08 -1.97
C GLU A 120 -21.11 -8.64 -3.37
N LEU A 121 -20.41 -9.78 -3.45
CA LEU A 121 -20.17 -10.49 -4.71
C LEU A 121 -21.34 -11.37 -5.15
N TYR A 122 -22.37 -11.53 -4.33
CA TYR A 122 -23.49 -12.42 -4.65
C TYR A 122 -24.22 -11.98 -5.92
N GLY A 123 -24.40 -12.92 -6.85
CA GLY A 123 -25.09 -12.70 -8.12
C GLY A 123 -24.23 -12.12 -9.25
N ALA A 124 -22.98 -11.71 -8.97
CA ALA A 124 -22.05 -11.34 -10.01
C ALA A 124 -21.56 -12.58 -10.78
N CYS A 125 -21.37 -12.40 -12.09
CA CYS A 125 -20.94 -13.45 -13.02
C CYS A 125 -19.51 -13.24 -13.53
N VAL A 126 -19.01 -12.00 -13.45
CA VAL A 126 -17.71 -11.60 -13.98
C VAL A 126 -16.92 -10.89 -12.89
N PHE A 127 -15.66 -11.30 -12.70
CA PHE A 127 -14.78 -10.77 -11.66
C PHE A 127 -13.41 -10.45 -12.24
N SER A 128 -12.86 -9.31 -11.83
CA SER A 128 -11.47 -8.94 -12.06
C SER A 128 -10.80 -8.67 -10.72
N LYS A 129 -9.60 -9.21 -10.54
CA LYS A 129 -8.76 -8.93 -9.37
C LYS A 129 -7.58 -8.08 -9.80
N MET A 130 -7.33 -7.01 -9.05
CA MET A 130 -6.17 -6.15 -9.18
C MET A 130 -5.45 -6.08 -7.84
N ASP A 131 -4.13 -6.20 -7.86
CA ASP A 131 -3.32 -6.19 -6.66
C ASP A 131 -2.46 -4.92 -6.63
N LEU A 132 -2.40 -4.26 -5.48
CA LEU A 132 -1.57 -3.08 -5.28
C LEU A 132 -0.11 -3.45 -5.04
N ARG A 133 0.77 -3.09 -5.98
CA ARG A 133 2.18 -3.44 -5.89
C ARG A 133 2.86 -2.65 -4.78
N ASN A 134 3.29 -3.35 -3.72
CA ASN A 134 3.84 -2.72 -2.52
C ASN A 134 2.93 -1.60 -1.97
N GLY A 135 1.62 -1.84 -1.86
CA GLY A 135 0.63 -0.82 -1.53
C GLY A 135 1.02 0.07 -0.34
N CYS A 136 1.58 -0.51 0.73
CA CYS A 136 2.05 0.25 1.89
C CYS A 136 3.10 1.34 1.51
N HIS A 137 4.07 1.00 0.66
CA HIS A 137 5.10 1.95 0.22
C HIS A 137 4.57 3.03 -0.73
N GLN A 138 3.31 2.96 -1.16
CA GLN A 138 2.67 4.02 -1.95
C GLN A 138 2.08 5.13 -1.07
N ILE A 139 1.94 4.89 0.24
CA ILE A 139 1.42 5.87 1.21
C ILE A 139 2.59 6.61 1.85
N ARG A 140 2.56 7.95 1.86
CA ARG A 140 3.61 8.74 2.50
C ARG A 140 3.49 8.72 4.02
N MET A 141 4.64 8.79 4.69
CA MET A 141 4.70 9.15 6.11
C MET A 141 4.43 10.65 6.24
N LYS A 142 3.56 11.03 7.20
CA LYS A 142 3.26 12.42 7.52
C LYS A 142 4.53 13.17 7.93
N GLU A 143 4.65 14.43 7.50
CA GLU A 143 5.74 15.29 7.96
C GLU A 143 5.71 15.45 9.48
N GLY A 144 6.88 15.39 10.12
CA GLY A 144 6.98 15.35 11.59
C GLY A 144 6.85 13.97 12.22
N ASP A 145 6.45 12.93 11.47
CA ASP A 145 6.38 11.55 11.96
C ASP A 145 7.43 10.62 11.35
N LYS A 146 8.12 11.04 10.28
CA LYS A 146 9.16 10.26 9.60
C LYS A 146 10.24 9.76 10.57
N TRP A 147 10.70 10.62 11.48
CA TRP A 147 11.74 10.27 12.45
C TRP A 147 11.37 9.08 13.36
N LYS A 148 10.07 8.83 13.57
CA LYS A 148 9.56 7.74 14.42
C LYS A 148 9.85 6.37 13.81
N THR A 149 10.01 6.29 12.49
CA THR A 149 10.34 5.07 11.76
C THR A 149 11.82 4.98 11.41
N ALA A 150 12.66 5.81 12.04
CA ALA A 150 14.09 5.78 11.79
C ALA A 150 14.73 4.45 12.18
N PHE A 151 15.75 4.02 11.44
CA PHE A 151 16.45 2.76 11.62
C PHE A 151 17.94 2.91 11.28
N LYS A 152 18.78 2.13 11.97
CA LYS A 152 20.23 2.16 11.77
C LYS A 152 20.72 1.00 10.91
N THR A 153 21.64 1.31 10.02
CA THR A 153 22.44 0.32 9.30
C THR A 153 23.92 0.54 9.61
N LYS A 154 24.79 -0.37 9.12
CA LYS A 154 26.25 -0.15 9.22
C LYS A 154 26.73 1.10 8.49
N LEU A 155 25.93 1.63 7.56
CA LEU A 155 26.30 2.75 6.70
C LEU A 155 25.76 4.09 7.21
N GLY A 156 24.76 4.10 8.09
CA GLY A 156 24.16 5.33 8.56
C GLY A 156 22.84 5.15 9.27
N HIS A 157 22.21 6.29 9.57
CA HIS A 157 20.90 6.38 10.20
C HIS A 157 19.90 6.93 9.19
N TYR A 158 18.81 6.20 8.95
CA TYR A 158 17.85 6.52 7.91
C TYR A 158 16.43 6.53 8.46
N GLU A 159 15.53 7.27 7.84
CA GLU A 159 14.10 7.27 8.15
C GLU A 159 13.27 6.97 6.91
N TRP A 160 12.08 6.40 7.12
CA TRP A 160 11.18 6.11 6.01
C TRP A 160 10.37 7.35 5.61
N LEU A 161 10.29 7.56 4.30
CA LEU A 161 9.47 8.60 3.69
C LEU A 161 8.08 8.09 3.31
N VAL A 162 7.94 6.77 3.20
CA VAL A 162 6.70 6.04 2.91
C VAL A 162 6.39 5.08 4.04
N MET A 163 5.14 4.67 4.20
CA MET A 163 4.68 3.82 5.28
C MET A 163 5.37 2.44 5.21
N PRO A 164 6.27 2.09 6.15
CA PRO A 164 6.90 0.77 6.16
C PRO A 164 5.91 -0.30 6.63
N PHE A 165 6.15 -1.53 6.21
CA PHE A 165 5.41 -2.70 6.71
C PHE A 165 5.62 -2.91 8.21
N GLY A 166 4.58 -3.46 8.87
CA GLY A 166 4.61 -3.86 10.28
C GLY A 166 4.09 -2.80 11.26
N LEU A 167 3.81 -1.58 10.82
CA LEU A 167 3.19 -0.56 11.67
C LEU A 167 1.74 -0.93 12.02
N MET A 168 1.36 -0.73 13.29
CA MET A 168 0.07 -1.15 13.85
C MET A 168 -1.14 -0.58 13.12
N ASN A 169 -1.09 0.70 12.73
CA ASN A 169 -2.22 1.39 12.10
C ASN A 169 -2.11 1.40 10.56
N ALA A 170 -1.13 0.69 9.96
CA ALA A 170 -0.95 0.67 8.51
C ALA A 170 -2.18 0.13 7.76
N PRO A 171 -2.82 -1.00 8.18
CA PRO A 171 -4.04 -1.48 7.53
C PRO A 171 -5.19 -0.46 7.58
N SER A 172 -5.39 0.19 8.74
CA SER A 172 -6.42 1.21 8.91
C SER A 172 -6.19 2.42 8.00
N THR A 173 -4.94 2.87 7.91
CA THR A 173 -4.55 4.01 7.04
C THR A 173 -4.79 3.67 5.59
N PHE A 174 -4.40 2.45 5.19
CA PHE A 174 -4.58 1.95 3.86
C PHE A 174 -6.05 1.90 3.47
N MET A 175 -6.89 1.25 4.27
CA MET A 175 -8.32 1.15 4.01
C MET A 175 -9.01 2.52 4.01
N ARG A 176 -8.55 3.46 4.85
CA ARG A 176 -9.06 4.83 4.82
C ARG A 176 -8.74 5.53 3.50
N LEU A 177 -7.52 5.37 2.97
CA LEU A 177 -7.14 5.90 1.66
C LEU A 177 -7.96 5.25 0.55
N MET A 178 -8.09 3.93 0.56
CA MET A 178 -8.88 3.20 -0.44
C MET A 178 -10.35 3.60 -0.44
N ASN A 179 -10.95 3.76 0.73
CA ASN A 179 -12.34 4.23 0.85
C ASN A 179 -12.49 5.69 0.43
N HIS A 180 -11.43 6.50 0.54
CA HIS A 180 -11.44 7.88 0.07
C HIS A 180 -11.41 7.93 -1.46
N VAL A 181 -10.49 7.16 -2.06
CA VAL A 181 -10.28 7.09 -3.51
C VAL A 181 -11.46 6.36 -4.17
N CYS A 182 -11.63 5.07 -3.89
CA CYS A 182 -12.66 4.25 -4.53
C CYS A 182 -14.09 4.51 -4.02
N ARG A 183 -14.35 5.62 -3.31
CA ARG A 183 -15.64 5.91 -2.64
C ARG A 183 -16.84 5.80 -3.58
N SER A 184 -16.68 6.24 -4.83
CA SER A 184 -17.75 6.27 -5.82
C SER A 184 -18.11 4.90 -6.37
N LEU A 185 -17.20 3.92 -6.23
CA LEU A 185 -17.25 2.58 -6.84
C LEU A 185 -17.50 1.47 -5.80
N ILE A 186 -17.01 1.63 -4.57
CA ILE A 186 -17.23 0.69 -3.47
C ILE A 186 -18.74 0.52 -3.21
N GLY A 187 -19.21 -0.72 -3.05
CA GLY A 187 -20.64 -1.00 -2.85
C GLY A 187 -21.46 -1.11 -4.13
N LYS A 188 -20.86 -0.85 -5.30
CA LYS A 188 -21.58 -0.84 -6.60
C LYS A 188 -21.02 -1.85 -7.58
N CYS A 189 -19.72 -1.76 -7.83
CA CYS A 189 -19.02 -2.61 -8.80
C CYS A 189 -17.58 -2.94 -8.36
N MET A 190 -17.18 -2.50 -7.17
CA MET A 190 -15.83 -2.66 -6.65
C MET A 190 -15.87 -2.99 -5.16
N ILE A 191 -15.00 -3.89 -4.73
CA ILE A 191 -14.70 -4.14 -3.33
C ILE A 191 -13.20 -3.97 -3.14
N VAL A 192 -12.81 -3.36 -2.02
CA VAL A 192 -11.41 -3.24 -1.65
C VAL A 192 -11.17 -3.93 -0.32
N TYR A 193 -10.16 -4.79 -0.27
CA TYR A 193 -9.72 -5.48 0.93
C TYR A 193 -8.20 -5.43 1.04
N LEU A 194 -7.69 -4.52 1.87
CA LEU A 194 -6.26 -4.24 1.97
C LEU A 194 -5.67 -4.04 0.56
N ASP A 195 -4.57 -4.72 0.23
CA ASP A 195 -3.90 -4.60 -1.07
C ASP A 195 -4.68 -5.21 -2.25
N ASP A 196 -5.82 -5.88 -2.02
CA ASP A 196 -6.64 -6.52 -3.05
C ASP A 196 -7.83 -5.64 -3.45
N ILE A 197 -7.94 -5.34 -4.75
CA ILE A 197 -9.11 -4.68 -5.34
C ILE A 197 -9.83 -5.69 -6.23
N HIS A 198 -11.11 -5.88 -5.97
CA HIS A 198 -11.98 -6.72 -6.76
C HIS A 198 -12.98 -5.84 -7.49
N VAL A 199 -13.10 -6.03 -8.80
CA VAL A 199 -14.18 -5.45 -9.62
C VAL A 199 -15.11 -6.59 -9.99
N TYR A 200 -16.42 -6.35 -9.93
CA TYR A 200 -17.43 -7.37 -10.20
C TYR A 200 -18.59 -6.81 -11.03
N SER A 201 -19.19 -7.66 -11.87
CA SER A 201 -20.31 -7.32 -12.75
C SER A 201 -21.20 -8.54 -13.05
N ASN A 202 -22.43 -8.28 -13.51
CA ASN A 202 -23.38 -9.32 -13.88
C ASN A 202 -23.20 -9.83 -15.32
N CYS A 203 -22.58 -9.03 -16.19
CA CYS A 203 -22.23 -9.41 -17.56
C CYS A 203 -20.90 -8.77 -18.01
N VAL A 204 -20.37 -9.24 -19.14
CA VAL A 204 -19.07 -8.79 -19.68
C VAL A 204 -19.14 -7.34 -20.15
N ASP A 205 -20.24 -6.93 -20.80
CA ASP A 205 -20.40 -5.57 -21.30
C ASP A 205 -20.39 -4.55 -20.17
N ASP A 206 -21.12 -4.83 -19.08
CA ASP A 206 -21.08 -4.04 -17.85
C ASP A 206 -19.69 -4.06 -17.22
N HIS A 207 -18.94 -5.15 -17.30
CA HIS A 207 -17.59 -5.24 -16.74
C HIS A 207 -16.57 -4.37 -17.49
N VAL A 208 -16.70 -4.30 -18.81
CA VAL A 208 -15.91 -3.39 -19.66
C VAL A 208 -16.32 -1.94 -19.41
N MET A 209 -17.64 -1.67 -19.31
CA MET A 209 -18.19 -0.34 -19.01
C MET A 209 -17.95 0.12 -17.58
N HIS A 210 -17.83 -0.81 -16.62
CA HIS A 210 -17.68 -0.49 -15.22
C HIS A 210 -16.39 0.25 -14.90
N ARG A 211 -15.48 0.40 -15.87
CA ARG A 211 -14.38 1.38 -15.88
C ARG A 211 -13.84 1.65 -14.48
N GLY A 212 -13.65 0.60 -13.67
CA GLY A 212 -13.30 0.76 -12.25
C GLY A 212 -11.97 1.49 -12.11
N LEU A 213 -11.18 1.42 -13.18
CA LEU A 213 -9.95 2.13 -13.40
C LEU A 213 -10.13 3.64 -13.70
N GLU A 214 -11.23 4.14 -14.25
CA GLU A 214 -11.46 5.59 -14.44
C GLU A 214 -11.56 6.33 -13.11
N GLY A 215 -12.33 5.80 -12.15
CA GLY A 215 -12.38 6.39 -10.81
C GLY A 215 -11.00 6.39 -10.15
N ILE A 216 -10.26 5.29 -10.30
CA ILE A 216 -8.89 5.14 -9.79
C ILE A 216 -7.92 6.09 -10.53
N LYS A 217 -8.09 6.33 -11.84
CA LYS A 217 -7.23 7.18 -12.69
C LYS A 217 -7.50 8.67 -12.48
N VAL A 218 -8.77 9.07 -12.44
CA VAL A 218 -9.19 10.46 -12.19
C VAL A 218 -8.70 10.96 -10.81
N GLU A 219 -8.56 10.07 -9.83
CA GLU A 219 -7.90 10.38 -8.56
C GLU A 219 -6.42 10.02 -8.54
N ALA A 220 -5.92 9.17 -9.46
CA ALA A 220 -4.49 8.95 -9.67
C ALA A 220 -3.79 10.23 -10.20
N ASP A 221 -4.52 11.02 -10.98
CA ASP A 221 -4.03 12.24 -11.65
C ASP A 221 -4.27 13.53 -10.84
N LYS A 222 -5.04 13.46 -9.75
CA LYS A 222 -5.15 14.52 -8.73
C LYS A 222 -4.10 14.37 -7.65
#